data_AF-A0AAZ1X1S6-F1
#
_entry.id   AF-A0AAZ1X1S6-F1
#
_cell.length_a   1.000
_cell.length_b   1.000
_cell.length_c   1.000
_cell.angle_alpha   90.00
_cell.angle_beta   90.00
_cell.angle_gamma   90.00
#
_symmetry.space_group_name_H-M   'P 1'
#
loop_
_entity.id
_entity.type
_entity.pdbx_description
1 polymer ?
#
loop_
_entity_poly.entity_id
_entity_poly.type
_entity_poly.pdbx_seq_one_letter_code
_entity_poly.pdbx_strand_id
1 'polypeptide(L)'
;MALQTLARVSRIGALPYYTGGPLSRVSVDTQSVGVKFKHILTPGSPQLGRRPATSAPRSHINAVRRTDKFSTTTPLCRSSRGTHSFLPQVNRGWLGKFALGTAFGVSTAVLVQSLHTGAFTGMALKINLDSDKEDWKETKGNLLSLSTEDRRQYYRTTGYKPLDEISVWTPTAGGSQPTDYKRNEKLDHKISLYNGDITKLEIDAIVNAANNTLLGGGGVDGAIHRAAGPMLKKECASLNGCKTGEAKITCGYGLPAKYVIHTVGPIAQGGVGEEEKNALRSCYRNSLETATKNGARSVAFPCISTGIYGYPSEQAVHEALKTVRDYLDAHHDKLDRVIFCVFLPKDQKLYEENLPLYFPADVLAAHLLTQEKFENIHLNKLVNGFLPNNPLCYLFTLFLLKEKN
;
A
#
# COMPACT_ATOMS: atom_id res chain seq x y z
N MET A 1 45.72 14.46 -60.37
CA MET A 1 45.04 13.25 -60.88
C MET A 1 43.77 13.12 -60.04
N ALA A 2 42.56 13.47 -60.47
CA ALA A 2 41.90 13.48 -61.78
C ALA A 2 41.32 12.11 -62.20
N LEU A 3 39.98 12.04 -62.21
CA LEU A 3 39.11 11.07 -62.91
C LEU A 3 39.17 9.60 -62.40
N GLN A 4 38.16 8.73 -62.59
CA GLN A 4 36.84 8.89 -63.24
C GLN A 4 35.74 7.99 -62.64
N THR A 5 34.48 8.30 -62.97
CA THR A 5 33.30 7.42 -62.85
C THR A 5 33.32 6.26 -63.86
N LEU A 6 32.67 5.14 -63.53
CA LEU A 6 31.50 4.61 -64.26
C LEU A 6 30.94 3.30 -63.69
N ALA A 7 29.64 3.08 -63.90
CA ALA A 7 28.96 1.80 -63.69
C ALA A 7 28.93 0.98 -65.01
N ARG A 8 28.60 -0.31 -64.92
CA ARG A 8 28.23 -1.14 -66.09
C ARG A 8 26.86 -1.79 -65.90
N VAL A 9 26.14 -1.93 -67.01
CA VAL A 9 24.76 -2.45 -67.10
C VAL A 9 24.67 -3.46 -68.25
N SER A 10 24.05 -4.61 -67.97
CA SER A 10 23.48 -5.60 -68.92
C SER A 10 22.37 -6.32 -68.14
N ARG A 11 21.08 -6.48 -68.56
CA ARG A 11 20.40 -6.46 -69.88
C ARG A 11 20.93 -7.54 -70.84
N ILE A 12 20.13 -8.42 -71.45
CA ILE A 12 18.65 -8.45 -71.70
C ILE A 12 18.16 -9.92 -71.87
N GLY A 13 16.86 -10.18 -71.65
CA GLY A 13 16.08 -11.17 -72.41
C GLY A 13 15.30 -12.24 -71.61
N ALA A 14 14.08 -12.67 -71.97
CA ALA A 14 12.94 -12.02 -72.65
C ALA A 14 11.66 -12.92 -72.56
N LEU A 15 10.47 -12.31 -72.52
CA LEU A 15 9.12 -12.94 -72.54
C LEU A 15 8.75 -13.55 -73.91
N PRO A 16 7.77 -14.49 -74.00
CA PRO A 16 6.32 -14.17 -74.13
C PRO A 16 5.45 -14.77 -72.98
N TYR A 17 4.28 -14.25 -72.55
CA TYR A 17 2.97 -13.95 -73.21
C TYR A 17 2.20 -15.19 -73.71
N TYR A 18 0.86 -15.36 -73.64
CA TYR A 18 -0.32 -14.59 -73.15
C TYR A 18 -1.22 -15.56 -72.31
N THR A 19 -2.40 -15.30 -71.71
CA THR A 19 -3.42 -14.20 -71.57
C THR A 19 -4.10 -14.38 -70.16
N GLY A 20 -5.15 -13.70 -69.68
CA GLY A 20 -6.01 -12.57 -70.10
C GLY A 20 -7.07 -12.27 -69.01
N GLY A 21 -7.60 -11.03 -68.93
CA GLY A 21 -8.67 -10.61 -67.98
C GLY A 21 -10.01 -10.29 -68.69
N PRO A 22 -10.82 -9.28 -68.28
CA PRO A 22 -10.68 -8.37 -67.12
C PRO A 22 -12.03 -7.97 -66.41
N LEU A 23 -11.99 -6.90 -65.59
CA LEU A 23 -13.11 -6.10 -65.03
C LEU A 23 -13.87 -6.68 -63.81
N SER A 24 -14.47 -5.87 -62.92
CA SER A 24 -14.73 -4.41 -62.94
C SER A 24 -14.37 -3.67 -61.61
N ARG A 25 -14.39 -2.33 -61.63
CA ARG A 25 -14.20 -1.44 -60.45
C ARG A 25 -15.53 -0.79 -60.03
N VAL A 26 -15.67 -0.49 -58.73
CA VAL A 26 -16.46 0.63 -58.20
C VAL A 26 -15.64 1.33 -57.09
N SER A 27 -15.92 2.61 -56.83
CA SER A 27 -15.24 3.47 -55.84
C SER A 27 -16.26 4.46 -55.22
N VAL A 28 -15.77 5.41 -54.40
CA VAL A 28 -16.45 6.60 -53.80
C VAL A 28 -16.92 6.45 -52.34
N ASP A 29 -16.03 6.90 -51.46
CA ASP A 29 -16.18 7.92 -50.39
C ASP A 29 -17.45 8.16 -49.56
N THR A 30 -17.17 8.41 -48.27
CA THR A 30 -17.81 9.33 -47.30
C THR A 30 -19.34 9.55 -47.30
N GLN A 31 -19.98 9.30 -46.15
CA GLN A 31 -20.28 10.36 -45.16
C GLN A 31 -20.83 9.82 -43.83
N SER A 32 -20.86 10.69 -42.82
CA SER A 32 -21.41 10.41 -41.48
C SER A 32 -22.93 10.53 -41.43
N VAL A 33 -23.62 9.55 -40.83
CA VAL A 33 -25.02 9.70 -40.37
C VAL A 33 -25.18 9.08 -38.99
N GLY A 34 -25.68 9.87 -38.04
CA GLY A 34 -26.18 9.40 -36.74
C GLY A 34 -27.65 9.80 -36.58
N VAL A 35 -28.51 8.88 -36.11
CA VAL A 35 -29.94 9.14 -35.91
C VAL A 35 -30.39 8.73 -34.51
N LYS A 36 -30.42 9.73 -33.62
CA LYS A 36 -31.55 10.10 -32.74
C LYS A 36 -32.35 8.95 -32.10
N PHE A 37 -32.16 8.74 -30.80
CA PHE A 37 -33.27 8.38 -29.93
C PHE A 37 -34.26 9.56 -29.86
N LYS A 38 -35.56 9.25 -29.79
CA LYS A 38 -36.66 10.23 -29.96
C LYS A 38 -37.25 10.60 -28.59
N HIS A 39 -37.03 11.84 -28.15
CA HIS A 39 -37.78 12.38 -27.01
C HIS A 39 -39.25 12.62 -27.39
N ILE A 40 -40.16 12.29 -26.47
CA ILE A 40 -41.51 12.88 -26.36
C ILE A 40 -41.73 13.14 -24.86
N LEU A 41 -42.28 14.31 -24.51
CA LEU A 41 -42.40 14.77 -23.13
C LEU A 41 -43.71 15.59 -22.94
N THR A 42 -44.52 15.20 -21.95
CA THR A 42 -45.62 16.01 -21.33
C THR A 42 -46.78 16.44 -22.25
N PRO A 43 -47.93 16.99 -21.76
CA PRO A 43 -48.31 17.49 -20.41
C PRO A 43 -49.36 16.60 -19.68
N GLY A 44 -49.83 16.89 -18.45
CA GLY A 44 -49.34 17.82 -17.41
C GLY A 44 -50.43 18.37 -16.45
N SER A 45 -50.25 18.16 -15.13
CA SER A 45 -50.91 18.88 -13.98
C SER A 45 -52.43 18.71 -13.75
N PRO A 46 -53.02 19.08 -12.57
CA PRO A 46 -52.51 19.23 -11.18
C PRO A 46 -53.42 18.58 -10.08
N GLN A 47 -53.29 19.04 -8.81
CA GLN A 47 -54.09 18.78 -7.57
C GLN A 47 -53.69 17.52 -6.75
N LEU A 48 -53.23 17.59 -5.48
CA LEU A 48 -53.82 18.02 -4.17
C LEU A 48 -54.59 16.90 -3.44
N GLY A 49 -54.13 16.44 -2.25
CA GLY A 49 -54.85 15.44 -1.44
C GLY A 49 -54.21 15.05 -0.10
N ARG A 50 -54.84 15.40 1.01
CA ARG A 50 -54.38 15.28 2.42
C ARG A 50 -54.33 13.84 2.98
N ARG A 51 -53.22 13.52 3.69
CA ARG A 51 -53.09 12.95 5.08
C ARG A 51 -53.88 11.67 5.52
N PRO A 52 -53.58 11.05 6.69
CA PRO A 52 -53.69 9.59 6.86
C PRO A 52 -54.76 9.06 7.85
N ALA A 53 -54.94 7.73 7.83
CA ALA A 53 -55.43 6.86 8.92
C ALA A 53 -54.62 5.54 8.84
N THR A 54 -53.93 5.01 9.85
CA THR A 54 -54.38 4.43 11.14
C THR A 54 -55.36 3.26 11.02
N SER A 55 -54.84 2.02 10.97
CA SER A 55 -55.24 0.92 11.86
C SER A 55 -54.44 -0.36 11.62
N ALA A 56 -54.24 -1.12 12.70
CA ALA A 56 -54.08 -2.59 12.68
C ALA A 56 -55.25 -3.17 13.47
N PRO A 57 -55.65 -4.44 13.28
CA PRO A 57 -55.15 -5.46 14.22
C PRO A 57 -55.04 -6.90 13.65
N ARG A 58 -54.52 -7.82 14.49
CA ARG A 58 -54.94 -9.22 14.81
C ARG A 58 -55.69 -10.07 13.74
N SER A 59 -55.51 -11.40 13.62
CA SER A 59 -54.71 -12.39 14.39
C SER A 59 -54.74 -13.78 13.68
N HIS A 60 -54.63 -14.89 14.44
CA HIS A 60 -54.48 -16.33 14.05
C HIS A 60 -53.03 -16.72 13.73
N ILE A 61 -52.31 -17.54 14.52
CA ILE A 61 -52.61 -18.77 15.29
C ILE A 61 -52.84 -20.00 14.41
N ASN A 62 -51.85 -20.90 14.39
CA ASN A 62 -52.04 -22.34 14.56
C ASN A 62 -50.78 -22.97 15.16
N ALA A 63 -50.93 -24.04 15.97
CA ALA A 63 -49.82 -24.62 16.74
C ALA A 63 -50.04 -26.11 17.08
N VAL A 64 -48.98 -26.91 17.00
CA VAL A 64 -48.89 -28.36 17.29
C VAL A 64 -47.44 -28.60 17.81
N ARG A 65 -47.12 -28.84 19.11
CA ARG A 65 -47.30 -30.05 19.98
C ARG A 65 -46.72 -31.33 19.33
N ARG A 66 -45.98 -32.26 19.96
CA ARG A 66 -45.62 -32.62 21.38
C ARG A 66 -44.42 -33.63 21.30
N THR A 67 -43.67 -34.12 22.30
CA THR A 67 -43.65 -34.10 23.80
C THR A 67 -42.19 -34.36 24.30
N ASP A 68 -41.96 -34.23 25.60
CA ASP A 68 -40.66 -34.27 26.32
C ASP A 68 -40.16 -35.66 26.76
N LYS A 69 -38.85 -35.77 27.14
CA LYS A 69 -38.22 -36.51 28.29
C LYS A 69 -36.70 -36.71 28.08
N PHE A 70 -35.86 -37.06 29.09
CA PHE A 70 -35.58 -36.48 30.42
C PHE A 70 -34.27 -37.11 30.99
N SER A 71 -33.62 -36.47 31.99
CA SER A 71 -32.42 -36.92 32.75
C SER A 71 -31.07 -36.97 31.99
N THR A 72 -29.86 -36.61 32.49
CA THR A 72 -29.28 -36.28 33.82
C THR A 72 -28.60 -37.42 34.59
N THR A 73 -27.26 -37.33 34.79
CA THR A 73 -26.56 -37.57 36.10
C THR A 73 -25.08 -37.13 36.09
N THR A 74 -24.57 -36.71 37.26
CA THR A 74 -23.15 -36.61 37.65
C THR A 74 -22.95 -37.30 39.01
N PRO A 75 -21.71 -37.56 39.45
CA PRO A 75 -21.23 -36.98 40.73
C PRO A 75 -19.74 -36.50 40.64
N LEU A 76 -19.11 -35.66 41.48
CA LEU A 76 -19.11 -35.41 42.95
C LEU A 76 -18.51 -36.58 43.79
N CYS A 77 -17.80 -36.44 44.92
CA CYS A 77 -17.37 -35.33 45.82
C CYS A 77 -16.14 -35.86 46.66
N ARG A 78 -15.36 -35.20 47.57
CA ARG A 78 -15.26 -33.84 48.15
C ARG A 78 -13.90 -33.68 48.92
N SER A 79 -13.47 -32.44 49.21
CA SER A 79 -12.80 -32.00 50.47
C SER A 79 -11.37 -32.46 50.87
N SER A 80 -10.47 -31.48 51.07
CA SER A 80 -10.00 -31.06 52.41
C SER A 80 -9.32 -29.67 52.39
N ARG A 81 -8.97 -29.10 53.56
CA ARG A 81 -8.40 -27.74 53.72
C ARG A 81 -6.93 -27.81 54.17
N GLY A 82 -6.12 -26.82 53.81
CA GLY A 82 -4.81 -26.56 54.43
C GLY A 82 -4.16 -25.27 53.93
N THR A 83 -3.89 -24.33 54.84
CA THR A 83 -3.07 -23.14 54.59
C THR A 83 -1.62 -23.41 55.02
N HIS A 84 -0.63 -23.04 54.21
CA HIS A 84 0.47 -22.12 54.57
C HIS A 84 1.44 -21.92 53.39
N SER A 85 2.25 -20.87 53.48
CA SER A 85 3.27 -20.45 52.51
C SER A 85 4.57 -21.25 52.60
N PHE A 86 5.35 -21.34 51.50
CA PHE A 86 6.73 -20.82 51.41
C PHE A 86 7.29 -20.88 49.97
N LEU A 87 8.49 -20.32 49.77
CA LEU A 87 9.14 -20.06 48.47
C LEU A 87 10.08 -21.21 48.02
N PRO A 88 10.63 -21.21 46.78
CA PRO A 88 10.97 -22.44 46.06
C PRO A 88 12.37 -22.98 46.31
N GLN A 89 12.59 -24.24 45.94
CA GLN A 89 13.92 -24.86 45.88
C GLN A 89 14.31 -25.24 44.45
N VAL A 90 15.51 -24.81 44.05
CA VAL A 90 16.16 -25.15 42.78
C VAL A 90 16.48 -26.65 42.74
N ASN A 91 16.30 -27.30 41.58
CA ASN A 91 16.83 -28.63 41.35
C ASN A 91 17.84 -28.63 40.19
N ARG A 92 19.03 -29.20 40.43
CA ARG A 92 20.13 -29.31 39.46
C ARG A 92 20.40 -30.79 39.18
N GLY A 93 20.84 -31.08 37.95
CA GLY A 93 21.81 -32.14 37.72
C GLY A 93 21.31 -33.35 36.95
N TRP A 94 21.75 -33.45 35.69
CA TRP A 94 22.01 -34.72 35.03
C TRP A 94 23.39 -34.63 34.38
N LEU A 95 24.36 -35.35 34.94
CA LEU A 95 25.72 -35.49 34.38
C LEU A 95 26.20 -36.92 34.62
N GLY A 96 26.39 -37.69 33.55
CA GLY A 96 26.71 -39.11 33.59
C GLY A 96 28.09 -39.44 33.04
N LYS A 97 29.06 -39.60 33.94
CA LYS A 97 30.29 -40.43 33.82
C LYS A 97 30.99 -40.49 32.45
N PHE A 98 32.12 -39.80 32.33
CA PHE A 98 33.23 -40.25 31.46
C PHE A 98 34.19 -41.16 32.26
N ALA A 99 34.86 -42.08 31.57
CA ALA A 99 35.88 -42.97 32.15
C ALA A 99 37.31 -42.46 31.83
N LEU A 100 38.28 -42.78 32.69
CA LEU A 100 39.69 -42.40 32.51
C LEU A 100 40.43 -43.33 31.53
N GLY A 101 41.31 -42.73 30.73
CA GLY A 101 42.47 -43.35 30.09
C GLY A 101 43.63 -42.35 30.17
N THR A 102 44.87 -42.80 30.44
CA THR A 102 46.01 -41.91 30.73
C THR A 102 47.35 -42.42 30.17
N ALA A 103 48.34 -41.52 30.13
CA ALA A 103 49.69 -41.67 29.55
C ALA A 103 49.73 -41.77 28.00
N PHE A 104 50.72 -41.21 27.29
CA PHE A 104 51.87 -40.34 27.62
C PHE A 104 51.65 -38.97 26.90
N GLY A 105 52.37 -37.86 27.11
CA GLY A 105 53.64 -37.55 27.79
C GLY A 105 54.60 -36.82 26.83
N VAL A 106 55.38 -35.84 27.33
CA VAL A 106 56.41 -35.01 26.63
C VAL A 106 55.94 -33.68 25.98
N SER A 107 56.81 -32.67 26.11
CA SER A 107 56.88 -31.34 25.44
C SER A 107 55.81 -30.27 25.70
N THR A 108 56.11 -29.41 26.67
CA THR A 108 55.58 -28.04 26.79
C THR A 108 56.34 -27.06 25.88
N ALA A 109 55.71 -26.50 24.85
CA ALA A 109 56.01 -25.16 24.29
C ALA A 109 54.99 -24.76 23.20
N VAL A 110 54.80 -23.44 23.00
CA VAL A 110 54.11 -22.79 21.87
C VAL A 110 52.68 -23.27 21.57
N LEU A 111 51.69 -22.60 22.18
CA LEU A 111 50.44 -22.27 21.49
C LEU A 111 49.86 -20.95 22.04
N VAL A 112 50.61 -19.87 21.79
CA VAL A 112 50.17 -18.50 22.09
C VAL A 112 49.26 -18.01 20.97
N GLN A 113 48.10 -17.45 21.35
CA GLN A 113 47.18 -16.68 20.51
C GLN A 113 46.69 -17.34 19.20
N SER A 114 45.47 -17.86 19.25
CA SER A 114 44.59 -17.96 18.07
C SER A 114 43.19 -17.47 18.44
N LEU A 115 43.16 -16.23 18.95
CA LEU A 115 41.97 -15.40 19.10
C LEU A 115 42.18 -14.16 18.24
N HIS A 116 41.16 -13.82 17.45
CA HIS A 116 41.29 -13.20 16.13
C HIS A 116 41.96 -14.17 15.11
N THR A 117 41.47 -14.32 13.88
CA THR A 117 40.33 -13.66 13.23
C THR A 117 39.25 -14.70 12.90
N GLY A 118 38.14 -14.66 13.65
CA GLY A 118 36.97 -15.51 13.41
C GLY A 118 36.18 -15.05 12.19
N ALA A 119 36.79 -15.13 11.01
CA ALA A 119 36.14 -14.89 9.74
C ALA A 119 35.12 -16.01 9.47
N PHE A 120 33.91 -15.86 10.03
CA PHE A 120 32.73 -16.53 9.49
C PHE A 120 32.45 -15.95 8.10
N THR A 121 33.21 -16.42 7.11
CA THR A 121 32.76 -16.51 5.72
C THR A 121 31.66 -17.58 5.68
N GLY A 122 30.53 -17.31 6.35
CA GLY A 122 29.32 -18.07 6.15
C GLY A 122 29.00 -18.00 4.68
N MET A 123 28.96 -19.16 4.00
CA MET A 123 28.66 -19.17 2.57
C MET A 123 27.27 -18.56 2.39
N ALA A 124 27.22 -17.38 1.78
CA ALA A 124 25.99 -16.64 1.57
C ALA A 124 24.97 -17.57 0.91
N LEU A 125 23.89 -17.89 1.63
CA LEU A 125 22.97 -18.93 1.22
C LEU A 125 22.31 -18.49 -0.08
N LYS A 126 22.70 -19.11 -1.20
CA LYS A 126 22.34 -18.62 -2.53
C LYS A 126 20.92 -19.04 -2.92
N ILE A 127 19.95 -18.39 -2.29
CA ILE A 127 18.52 -18.49 -2.57
C ILE A 127 18.28 -18.22 -4.06
N ASN A 128 17.58 -19.13 -4.74
CA ASN A 128 17.24 -19.04 -6.15
C ASN A 128 15.71 -18.86 -6.29
N LEU A 129 15.28 -17.61 -6.27
CA LEU A 129 13.86 -17.22 -6.34
C LEU A 129 13.13 -17.63 -7.65
N ASP A 130 13.84 -18.17 -8.64
CA ASP A 130 13.30 -18.74 -9.88
C ASP A 130 13.26 -20.29 -9.87
N SER A 131 13.65 -20.92 -8.76
CA SER A 131 13.66 -22.38 -8.60
C SER A 131 12.26 -22.94 -8.36
N ASP A 132 11.76 -23.72 -9.30
CA ASP A 132 10.55 -24.54 -9.09
C ASP A 132 10.71 -25.51 -7.90
N LYS A 133 11.94 -25.94 -7.60
CA LYS A 133 12.25 -26.90 -6.53
C LYS A 133 12.37 -26.30 -5.13
N GLU A 134 12.55 -24.98 -4.99
CA GLU A 134 12.64 -24.36 -3.66
C GLU A 134 11.29 -24.36 -2.93
N ASP A 135 11.29 -24.75 -1.66
CA ASP A 135 10.16 -24.56 -0.77
C ASP A 135 10.05 -23.08 -0.36
N TRP A 136 8.82 -22.58 -0.37
CA TRP A 136 8.56 -21.16 -0.09
C TRP A 136 8.73 -20.82 1.39
N LYS A 137 8.59 -21.77 2.33
CA LYS A 137 8.73 -21.52 3.77
C LYS A 137 10.19 -21.40 4.17
N GLU A 138 11.03 -22.32 3.69
CA GLU A 138 12.49 -22.23 3.86
C GLU A 138 13.01 -20.92 3.26
N THR A 139 12.65 -20.64 2.00
CA THR A 139 13.01 -19.39 1.31
C THR A 139 12.55 -18.14 2.07
N LYS A 140 11.32 -18.13 2.58
CA LYS A 140 10.78 -17.04 3.42
C LYS A 140 11.56 -16.88 4.73
N GLY A 141 11.86 -17.98 5.43
CA GLY A 141 12.65 -17.95 6.67
C GLY A 141 14.04 -17.37 6.43
N ASN A 142 14.72 -17.84 5.38
CA ASN A 142 16.04 -17.36 4.99
C ASN A 142 16.01 -15.87 4.62
N LEU A 143 15.12 -15.43 3.72
CA LEU A 143 15.00 -14.02 3.32
C LEU A 143 14.70 -13.09 4.51
N LEU A 144 13.85 -13.50 5.45
CA LEU A 144 13.48 -12.69 6.61
C LEU A 144 14.57 -12.67 7.71
N SER A 145 15.60 -13.51 7.62
CA SER A 145 16.77 -13.51 8.52
C SER A 145 17.93 -12.63 8.04
N LEU A 146 17.91 -12.20 6.77
CA LEU A 146 18.95 -11.37 6.16
C LEU A 146 18.82 -9.89 6.52
N SER A 147 19.95 -9.16 6.49
CA SER A 147 19.94 -7.69 6.57
C SER A 147 19.28 -7.07 5.33
N THR A 148 18.90 -5.78 5.40
CA THR A 148 18.39 -5.05 4.23
C THR A 148 19.44 -5.01 3.13
N GLU A 149 20.70 -4.82 3.52
CA GLU A 149 21.89 -4.76 2.67
C GLU A 149 22.09 -6.08 1.91
N ASP A 150 22.08 -7.22 2.61
CA ASP A 150 22.19 -8.56 2.02
C ASP A 150 20.99 -8.87 1.10
N ARG A 151 19.79 -8.40 1.47
CA ARG A 151 18.57 -8.64 0.67
C ARG A 151 18.59 -7.96 -0.70
N ARG A 152 19.27 -6.81 -0.85
CA ARG A 152 19.32 -6.04 -2.11
C ARG A 152 19.82 -6.86 -3.31
N GLN A 153 20.64 -7.89 -3.10
CA GLN A 153 21.11 -8.78 -4.17
C GLN A 153 19.99 -9.65 -4.81
N TYR A 154 18.84 -9.80 -4.14
CA TYR A 154 17.71 -10.60 -4.60
C TYR A 154 16.58 -9.75 -5.22
N TYR A 155 16.73 -8.42 -5.26
CA TYR A 155 15.69 -7.53 -5.78
C TYR A 155 15.59 -7.63 -7.31
N ARG A 156 14.38 -7.93 -7.82
CA ARG A 156 14.09 -7.99 -9.25
C ARG A 156 13.83 -6.61 -9.86
N THR A 157 13.59 -5.59 -9.03
CA THR A 157 13.29 -4.22 -9.45
C THR A 157 14.52 -3.32 -9.34
N THR A 158 14.90 -2.68 -10.45
CA THR A 158 15.95 -1.65 -10.45
C THR A 158 15.41 -0.29 -10.02
N GLY A 159 16.25 0.48 -9.31
CA GLY A 159 15.88 1.77 -8.73
C GLY A 159 14.84 1.63 -7.61
N TYR A 160 15.12 0.77 -6.63
CA TYR A 160 14.36 0.72 -5.37
C TYR A 160 14.44 2.07 -4.63
N LYS A 161 13.49 2.31 -3.72
CA LYS A 161 13.41 3.53 -2.91
C LYS A 161 13.39 3.20 -1.42
N PRO A 162 14.46 3.50 -0.65
CA PRO A 162 14.49 3.34 0.79
C PRO A 162 13.57 4.36 1.49
N LEU A 163 13.18 4.06 2.73
CA LEU A 163 12.16 4.80 3.46
C LEU A 163 12.54 6.26 3.78
N ASP A 164 13.84 6.56 3.86
CA ASP A 164 14.41 7.90 4.08
C ASP A 164 14.36 8.79 2.83
N GLU A 165 14.45 8.20 1.62
CA GLU A 165 14.17 8.90 0.36
C GLU A 165 12.67 9.24 0.17
N ILE A 166 11.76 8.67 0.99
CA ILE A 166 10.32 8.92 0.91
C ILE A 166 9.95 10.08 1.83
N SER A 167 9.77 11.27 1.23
CA SER A 167 9.37 12.50 1.92
C SER A 167 8.20 12.28 2.89
N VAL A 168 8.34 12.78 4.12
CA VAL A 168 7.22 12.97 5.04
C VAL A 168 6.23 13.94 4.39
N TRP A 169 4.93 13.63 4.44
CA TRP A 169 3.91 14.61 4.11
C TRP A 169 3.79 15.59 5.28
N THR A 170 4.21 16.83 5.08
CA THR A 170 4.11 17.90 6.09
C THR A 170 2.76 18.62 5.99
N PRO A 171 1.98 18.74 7.09
CA PRO A 171 0.72 19.46 7.09
C PRO A 171 0.88 20.90 6.59
N THR A 172 0.37 21.20 5.40
CA THR A 172 0.44 22.53 4.81
C THR A 172 -0.78 23.36 5.21
N ALA A 173 -0.53 24.62 5.61
CA ALA A 173 -1.57 25.60 5.91
C ALA A 173 -2.37 25.95 4.65
N GLY A 174 -3.46 25.22 4.39
CA GLY A 174 -4.28 25.40 3.19
C GLY A 174 -5.68 24.74 3.19
N GLY A 175 -6.05 23.98 4.22
CA GLY A 175 -7.41 23.44 4.35
C GLY A 175 -8.42 24.53 4.70
N SER A 176 -9.26 24.93 3.75
CA SER A 176 -10.34 25.91 3.96
C SER A 176 -11.66 25.31 4.44
N GLN A 177 -11.75 23.98 4.50
CA GLN A 177 -12.94 23.25 4.96
C GLN A 177 -12.85 22.92 6.45
N PRO A 178 -13.99 22.89 7.18
CA PRO A 178 -14.04 22.33 8.53
C PRO A 178 -13.57 20.88 8.56
N THR A 179 -12.89 20.49 9.64
CA THR A 179 -12.51 19.11 9.92
C THR A 179 -12.94 18.70 11.34
N ASP A 180 -13.44 17.47 11.48
CA ASP A 180 -13.72 16.85 12.77
C ASP A 180 -12.42 16.42 13.50
N TYR A 181 -11.30 16.30 12.78
CA TYR A 181 -10.01 15.89 13.31
C TYR A 181 -9.20 17.07 13.82
N LYS A 182 -8.55 16.89 14.97
CA LYS A 182 -7.54 17.82 15.50
C LYS A 182 -6.15 17.38 15.07
N ARG A 183 -5.19 18.32 15.02
CA ARG A 183 -3.76 17.99 14.90
C ARG A 183 -3.37 17.04 16.03
N ASN A 184 -2.58 16.01 15.70
CA ASN A 184 -1.98 15.11 16.67
C ASN A 184 -0.50 15.01 16.33
N GLU A 185 0.34 15.69 17.10
CA GLU A 185 1.77 15.88 16.81
C GLU A 185 2.53 14.55 16.67
N LYS A 186 2.01 13.49 17.30
CA LYS A 186 2.53 12.12 17.19
C LYS A 186 2.42 11.53 15.78
N LEU A 187 1.65 12.18 14.90
CA LEU A 187 1.40 11.79 13.52
C LEU A 187 2.16 12.64 12.48
N ASP A 188 2.80 13.75 12.89
CA ASP A 188 3.42 14.74 12.00
C ASP A 188 4.57 14.16 11.14
N HIS A 189 5.09 12.98 11.47
CA HIS A 189 6.10 12.25 10.70
C HIS A 189 5.66 10.83 10.28
N LYS A 190 4.38 10.49 10.50
CA LYS A 190 3.82 9.14 10.27
C LYS A 190 3.17 8.96 8.90
N ILE A 191 2.93 10.03 8.14
CA ILE A 191 2.29 9.98 6.82
C ILE A 191 3.27 10.37 5.70
N SER A 192 3.16 9.70 4.57
CA SER A 192 3.74 10.12 3.28
C SER A 192 2.70 9.97 2.16
N LEU A 193 2.74 10.89 1.19
CA LEU A 193 2.13 10.69 -0.12
C LEU A 193 3.25 10.46 -1.12
N TYR A 194 3.17 9.39 -1.90
CA TYR A 194 4.16 9.02 -2.90
C TYR A 194 3.47 8.67 -4.21
N ASN A 195 3.84 9.33 -5.31
CA ASN A 195 3.40 8.92 -6.65
C ASN A 195 4.48 8.04 -7.28
N GLY A 196 4.14 6.80 -7.61
CA GLY A 196 5.04 5.90 -8.32
C GLY A 196 4.68 4.43 -8.23
N ASP A 197 5.69 3.59 -8.47
CA ASP A 197 5.57 2.13 -8.51
C ASP A 197 5.79 1.54 -7.11
N ILE A 198 4.70 1.04 -6.50
CA ILE A 198 4.71 0.43 -5.15
C ILE A 198 5.69 -0.75 -5.05
N THR A 199 6.01 -1.43 -6.16
CA THR A 199 6.92 -2.59 -6.17
C THR A 199 8.39 -2.22 -5.93
N LYS A 200 8.70 -0.93 -5.88
CA LYS A 200 10.06 -0.41 -5.67
C LYS A 200 10.35 0.03 -4.23
N LEU A 201 9.35 0.07 -3.36
CA LEU A 201 9.50 0.61 -1.99
C LEU A 201 10.24 -0.38 -1.08
N GLU A 202 11.41 0.00 -0.60
CA GLU A 202 12.22 -0.76 0.37
C GLU A 202 11.75 -0.42 1.79
N ILE A 203 10.65 -1.07 2.18
CA ILE A 203 9.91 -0.88 3.42
C ILE A 203 9.53 -2.24 4.05
N ASP A 204 8.87 -2.26 5.20
CA ASP A 204 8.47 -3.53 5.82
C ASP A 204 7.35 -4.23 5.04
N ALA A 205 6.28 -3.54 4.67
CA ALA A 205 5.15 -4.14 3.95
C ALA A 205 4.58 -3.25 2.83
N ILE A 206 4.33 -3.83 1.67
CA ILE A 206 3.43 -3.24 0.67
C ILE A 206 2.08 -3.96 0.68
N VAL A 207 1.00 -3.23 0.46
CA VAL A 207 -0.35 -3.78 0.38
C VAL A 207 -0.69 -4.09 -1.08
N ASN A 208 -1.22 -5.28 -1.35
CA ASN A 208 -1.74 -5.68 -2.64
C ASN A 208 -3.26 -5.56 -2.65
N ALA A 209 -3.81 -4.79 -3.59
CA ALA A 209 -5.23 -4.77 -3.92
C ALA A 209 -5.59 -6.01 -4.75
N ALA A 210 -5.63 -7.15 -4.07
CA ALA A 210 -5.72 -8.47 -4.66
C ALA A 210 -7.16 -8.89 -4.98
N ASN A 211 -7.29 -9.95 -5.77
CA ASN A 211 -8.55 -10.65 -5.99
C ASN A 211 -8.72 -11.84 -5.03
N ASN A 212 -9.95 -12.36 -4.90
CA ASN A 212 -10.31 -13.42 -3.95
C ASN A 212 -9.49 -14.72 -4.05
N THR A 213 -8.83 -15.01 -5.18
CA THR A 213 -7.97 -16.20 -5.33
C THR A 213 -6.58 -16.03 -4.72
N LEU A 214 -6.09 -14.79 -4.59
CA LEU A 214 -4.69 -14.42 -4.32
C LEU A 214 -3.64 -14.91 -5.37
N LEU A 215 -4.06 -15.45 -6.53
CA LEU A 215 -3.15 -16.05 -7.52
C LEU A 215 -2.59 -15.06 -8.56
N GLY A 216 -2.65 -13.77 -8.25
CA GLY A 216 -2.30 -12.64 -9.13
C GLY A 216 -3.43 -12.23 -10.08
N GLY A 217 -3.20 -11.16 -10.83
CA GLY A 217 -4.19 -10.58 -11.75
C GLY A 217 -3.62 -9.47 -12.65
N GLY A 218 -4.45 -8.50 -13.02
CA GLY A 218 -4.04 -7.28 -13.71
C GLY A 218 -3.57 -6.18 -12.76
N GLY A 219 -3.32 -4.97 -13.28
CA GLY A 219 -3.03 -3.78 -12.47
C GLY A 219 -1.86 -3.95 -11.48
N VAL A 220 -2.04 -3.44 -10.26
CA VAL A 220 -1.04 -3.50 -9.18
C VAL A 220 -0.79 -4.93 -8.69
N ASP A 221 -1.82 -5.78 -8.64
CA ASP A 221 -1.73 -7.20 -8.28
C ASP A 221 -0.79 -7.95 -9.24
N GLY A 222 -0.99 -7.73 -10.55
CA GLY A 222 -0.08 -8.24 -11.57
C GLY A 222 1.34 -7.66 -11.51
N ALA A 223 1.51 -6.39 -11.12
CA ALA A 223 2.83 -5.78 -10.96
C ALA A 223 3.59 -6.40 -9.78
N ILE A 224 2.95 -6.51 -8.62
CA ILE A 224 3.48 -7.14 -7.41
C ILE A 224 3.87 -8.60 -7.68
N HIS A 225 3.02 -9.39 -8.34
CA HIS A 225 3.36 -10.77 -8.67
C HIS A 225 4.51 -10.92 -9.68
N ARG A 226 4.67 -10.00 -10.65
CA ARG A 226 5.84 -9.99 -11.54
C ARG A 226 7.13 -9.59 -10.83
N ALA A 227 7.07 -8.60 -9.94
CA ALA A 227 8.22 -8.08 -9.21
C ALA A 227 8.69 -9.00 -8.07
N ALA A 228 7.78 -9.74 -7.43
CA ALA A 228 8.14 -10.72 -6.41
C ALA A 228 8.68 -12.05 -6.99
N GLY A 229 8.18 -12.46 -8.15
CA GLY A 229 8.51 -13.73 -8.79
C GLY A 229 7.63 -14.92 -8.38
N PRO A 230 7.91 -16.14 -8.86
CA PRO A 230 7.02 -17.30 -8.73
C PRO A 230 6.79 -17.74 -7.28
N MET A 231 7.76 -17.51 -6.39
CA MET A 231 7.67 -17.87 -4.97
C MET A 231 6.50 -17.20 -4.25
N LEU A 232 6.13 -15.96 -4.62
CA LEU A 232 4.93 -15.30 -4.08
C LEU A 232 3.66 -16.07 -4.44
N LYS A 233 3.56 -16.57 -5.68
CA LYS A 233 2.40 -17.35 -6.12
C LYS A 233 2.35 -18.74 -5.46
N LYS A 234 3.51 -19.36 -5.19
CA LYS A 234 3.60 -20.60 -4.39
C LYS A 234 3.04 -20.38 -2.97
N GLU A 235 3.44 -19.30 -2.30
CA GLU A 235 2.92 -18.99 -0.96
C GLU A 235 1.41 -18.65 -1.00
N CYS A 236 0.96 -17.78 -1.91
CA CYS A 236 -0.46 -17.43 -2.05
C CYS A 236 -1.37 -18.64 -2.26
N ALA A 237 -0.93 -19.64 -3.04
CA ALA A 237 -1.68 -20.88 -3.26
C ALA A 237 -1.94 -21.67 -1.96
N SER A 238 -1.06 -21.54 -0.95
CA SER A 238 -1.23 -22.17 0.36
C SER A 238 -2.21 -21.45 1.29
N LEU A 239 -2.65 -20.23 0.93
CA LEU A 239 -3.50 -19.39 1.79
C LEU A 239 -5.01 -19.62 1.62
N ASN A 240 -5.43 -20.46 0.66
CA ASN A 240 -6.84 -20.71 0.32
C ASN A 240 -7.65 -19.43 0.00
N GLY A 241 -7.07 -18.51 -0.79
CA GLY A 241 -7.71 -17.27 -1.20
C GLY A 241 -7.93 -16.25 -0.07
N CYS A 242 -8.75 -15.23 -0.30
CA CYS A 242 -9.17 -14.27 0.73
C CYS A 242 -10.59 -13.75 0.50
N LYS A 243 -11.26 -13.29 1.56
CA LYS A 243 -12.60 -12.68 1.50
C LYS A 243 -12.50 -11.17 1.31
N THR A 244 -13.55 -10.57 0.75
CA THR A 244 -13.70 -9.11 0.67
C THR A 244 -13.58 -8.48 2.06
N GLY A 245 -12.78 -7.42 2.19
CA GLY A 245 -12.49 -6.76 3.47
C GLY A 245 -11.41 -7.43 4.33
N GLU A 246 -11.00 -8.66 4.02
CA GLU A 246 -9.98 -9.40 4.78
C GLU A 246 -8.58 -9.30 4.16
N ALA A 247 -7.56 -9.40 5.02
CA ALA A 247 -6.15 -9.31 4.65
C ALA A 247 -5.34 -10.56 5.06
N LYS A 248 -4.33 -10.93 4.26
CA LYS A 248 -3.37 -12.01 4.54
C LYS A 248 -1.94 -11.63 4.14
N ILE A 249 -0.94 -12.14 4.84
CA ILE A 249 0.47 -11.76 4.67
C ILE A 249 1.33 -12.86 4.04
N THR A 250 2.28 -12.44 3.22
CA THR A 250 3.27 -13.27 2.50
C THR A 250 4.64 -12.59 2.52
N CYS A 251 5.72 -13.29 2.16
CA CYS A 251 7.03 -12.66 1.97
C CYS A 251 7.06 -11.80 0.69
N GLY A 252 7.92 -10.77 0.66
CA GLY A 252 8.16 -9.97 -0.54
C GLY A 252 8.93 -10.69 -1.65
N TYR A 253 9.69 -11.74 -1.33
CA TYR A 253 10.56 -12.46 -2.27
C TYR A 253 11.48 -11.51 -3.05
N GLY A 254 11.27 -11.36 -4.36
CA GLY A 254 12.06 -10.47 -5.23
C GLY A 254 11.75 -8.97 -5.08
N LEU A 255 10.82 -8.58 -4.20
CA LEU A 255 10.53 -7.18 -3.87
C LEU A 255 11.54 -6.62 -2.85
N PRO A 256 11.79 -5.30 -2.88
CA PRO A 256 12.47 -4.61 -1.81
C PRO A 256 11.72 -4.70 -0.47
N ALA A 257 10.39 -4.62 -0.53
CA ALA A 257 9.51 -4.81 0.62
C ALA A 257 9.76 -6.16 1.33
N LYS A 258 9.70 -6.21 2.67
CA LYS A 258 9.88 -7.47 3.43
C LYS A 258 8.67 -8.40 3.28
N TYR A 259 7.47 -7.82 3.22
CA TYR A 259 6.19 -8.51 3.14
C TYR A 259 5.27 -7.94 2.05
N VAL A 260 4.36 -8.78 1.55
CA VAL A 260 3.16 -8.34 0.84
C VAL A 260 1.93 -8.70 1.68
N ILE A 261 1.07 -7.71 1.93
CA ILE A 261 -0.21 -7.87 2.61
C ILE A 261 -1.32 -7.79 1.56
N HIS A 262 -1.89 -8.92 1.21
CA HIS A 262 -2.95 -9.03 0.20
C HIS A 262 -4.30 -8.80 0.85
N THR A 263 -5.04 -7.80 0.37
CA THR A 263 -6.40 -7.49 0.83
C THR A 263 -7.35 -7.41 -0.36
N VAL A 264 -8.57 -7.91 -0.21
CA VAL A 264 -9.55 -7.98 -1.30
C VAL A 264 -10.57 -6.86 -1.16
N GLY A 265 -10.48 -5.86 -2.04
CA GLY A 265 -11.39 -4.73 -2.04
C GLY A 265 -12.80 -5.07 -2.54
N PRO A 266 -13.83 -4.29 -2.16
CA PRO A 266 -15.18 -4.41 -2.70
C PRO A 266 -15.26 -4.05 -4.19
N ILE A 267 -16.29 -4.56 -4.88
CA ILE A 267 -16.61 -4.28 -6.27
C ILE A 267 -17.85 -3.37 -6.32
N ALA A 268 -17.70 -2.13 -6.77
CA ALA A 268 -18.74 -1.09 -6.75
C ALA A 268 -19.56 -1.03 -8.06
N GLN A 269 -19.93 -2.19 -8.62
CA GLN A 269 -20.65 -2.28 -9.90
C GLN A 269 -22.15 -1.98 -9.73
N GLY A 270 -22.48 -0.69 -9.62
CA GLY A 270 -23.86 -0.18 -9.50
C GLY A 270 -24.01 0.99 -8.54
N GLY A 271 -22.98 1.26 -7.72
CA GLY A 271 -22.98 2.32 -6.72
C GLY A 271 -22.03 2.00 -5.56
N VAL A 272 -22.08 2.83 -4.51
CA VAL A 272 -21.39 2.60 -3.24
C VAL A 272 -22.42 2.72 -2.12
N GLY A 273 -22.85 1.58 -1.58
CA GLY A 273 -23.66 1.50 -0.38
C GLY A 273 -22.81 1.48 0.88
N GLU A 274 -23.41 1.09 2.00
CA GLU A 274 -22.71 0.99 3.28
C GLU A 274 -21.91 -0.32 3.42
N GLU A 275 -22.23 -1.36 2.63
CA GLU A 275 -21.45 -2.60 2.59
C GLU A 275 -20.09 -2.37 1.93
N GLU A 276 -20.05 -1.72 0.76
CA GLU A 276 -18.80 -1.41 0.05
C GLU A 276 -17.91 -0.48 0.89
N LYS A 277 -18.48 0.51 1.59
CA LYS A 277 -17.72 1.37 2.51
C LYS A 277 -17.10 0.57 3.65
N ASN A 278 -17.88 -0.28 4.33
CA ASN A 278 -17.35 -1.09 5.42
C ASN A 278 -16.33 -2.13 4.95
N ALA A 279 -16.48 -2.70 3.76
CA ALA A 279 -15.51 -3.57 3.13
C ALA A 279 -14.19 -2.83 2.80
N LEU A 280 -14.27 -1.62 2.21
CA LEU A 280 -13.09 -0.81 1.90
C LEU A 280 -12.36 -0.37 3.17
N ARG A 281 -13.07 0.15 4.19
CA ARG A 281 -12.50 0.45 5.51
C ARG A 281 -11.84 -0.78 6.15
N SER A 282 -12.49 -1.95 6.06
CA SER A 282 -11.92 -3.20 6.59
C SER A 282 -10.62 -3.59 5.88
N CYS A 283 -10.48 -3.36 4.58
CA CYS A 283 -9.22 -3.59 3.87
C CYS A 283 -8.05 -2.79 4.47
N TYR A 284 -8.24 -1.49 4.71
CA TYR A 284 -7.20 -0.65 5.32
C TYR A 284 -6.91 -1.07 6.76
N ARG A 285 -7.94 -1.20 7.61
CA ARG A 285 -7.77 -1.61 9.02
C ARG A 285 -7.12 -2.97 9.16
N ASN A 286 -7.65 -3.99 8.49
CA ASN A 286 -7.17 -5.36 8.61
C ASN A 286 -5.75 -5.50 8.04
N SER A 287 -5.36 -4.68 7.06
CA SER A 287 -3.97 -4.59 6.58
C SER A 287 -3.02 -3.95 7.61
N LEU A 288 -3.41 -2.84 8.25
CA LEU A 288 -2.62 -2.18 9.31
C LEU A 288 -2.46 -3.10 10.54
N GLU A 289 -3.53 -3.79 10.93
CA GLU A 289 -3.49 -4.84 11.95
C GLU A 289 -2.56 -5.98 11.54
N THR A 290 -2.62 -6.44 10.30
CA THR A 290 -1.77 -7.53 9.81
C THR A 290 -0.29 -7.13 9.80
N ALA A 291 0.03 -5.90 9.40
CA ALA A 291 1.39 -5.37 9.45
C ALA A 291 1.94 -5.35 10.88
N THR A 292 1.23 -4.69 11.79
CA THR A 292 1.68 -4.52 13.19
C THR A 292 1.75 -5.84 13.96
N LYS A 293 0.83 -6.79 13.71
CA LYS A 293 0.89 -8.16 14.25
C LYS A 293 2.10 -8.96 13.78
N ASN A 294 2.72 -8.59 12.65
CA ASN A 294 3.94 -9.21 12.11
C ASN A 294 5.19 -8.32 12.31
N GLY A 295 5.11 -7.29 13.16
CA GLY A 295 6.24 -6.42 13.48
C GLY A 295 6.66 -5.43 12.37
N ALA A 296 5.89 -5.33 11.29
CA ALA A 296 6.15 -4.35 10.23
C ALA A 296 5.81 -2.93 10.74
N ARG A 297 6.77 -2.01 10.65
CA ARG A 297 6.66 -0.62 11.12
C ARG A 297 6.37 0.37 9.98
N SER A 298 6.67 0.00 8.74
CA SER A 298 6.44 0.82 7.54
C SER A 298 5.54 0.10 6.54
N VAL A 299 4.45 0.77 6.13
CA VAL A 299 3.40 0.17 5.28
C VAL A 299 3.01 1.10 4.14
N ALA A 300 2.98 0.61 2.89
CA ALA A 300 2.46 1.35 1.75
C ALA A 300 1.14 0.78 1.22
N PHE A 301 0.19 1.67 0.89
CA PHE A 301 -1.13 1.35 0.35
C PHE A 301 -1.29 1.87 -1.09
N PRO A 302 -1.71 1.02 -2.04
CA PRO A 302 -2.21 1.48 -3.33
C PRO A 302 -3.65 2.01 -3.19
N CYS A 303 -4.20 2.63 -4.23
CA CYS A 303 -5.62 2.98 -4.28
C CYS A 303 -6.50 1.72 -4.42
N ILE A 304 -6.89 1.12 -3.29
CA ILE A 304 -7.72 -0.10 -3.26
C ILE A 304 -9.08 0.15 -3.92
N SER A 305 -9.52 -0.79 -4.74
CA SER A 305 -10.77 -0.80 -5.53
C SER A 305 -11.01 0.31 -6.58
N THR A 306 -10.17 1.34 -6.71
CA THR A 306 -10.40 2.45 -7.67
C THR A 306 -10.07 2.12 -9.13
N GLY A 307 -9.52 0.92 -9.39
CA GLY A 307 -9.27 0.37 -10.71
C GLY A 307 -10.48 -0.42 -11.26
N ILE A 308 -10.24 -1.64 -11.72
CA ILE A 308 -11.26 -2.52 -12.35
C ILE A 308 -12.46 -2.89 -11.43
N TYR A 309 -12.36 -2.63 -10.13
CA TYR A 309 -13.45 -2.82 -9.16
C TYR A 309 -14.38 -1.60 -9.06
N GLY A 310 -14.07 -0.49 -9.73
CA GLY A 310 -15.02 0.60 -10.02
C GLY A 310 -15.37 1.54 -8.86
N TYR A 311 -14.68 1.47 -7.72
CA TYR A 311 -14.98 2.34 -6.58
C TYR A 311 -14.56 3.80 -6.91
N PRO A 312 -15.45 4.80 -6.81
CA PRO A 312 -15.10 6.20 -7.12
C PRO A 312 -13.93 6.69 -6.27
N SER A 313 -12.88 7.22 -6.90
CA SER A 313 -11.67 7.68 -6.20
C SER A 313 -11.98 8.78 -5.18
N GLU A 314 -12.93 9.64 -5.52
CA GLU A 314 -13.44 10.76 -4.74
C GLU A 314 -14.09 10.29 -3.43
N GLN A 315 -14.59 9.04 -3.37
CA GLN A 315 -15.12 8.43 -2.16
C GLN A 315 -14.07 7.53 -1.47
N ALA A 316 -13.26 6.81 -2.25
CA ALA A 316 -12.23 5.91 -1.72
C ALA A 316 -11.15 6.65 -0.92
N VAL A 317 -10.78 7.86 -1.32
CA VAL A 317 -9.80 8.69 -0.62
C VAL A 317 -10.24 9.01 0.82
N HIS A 318 -11.52 9.32 1.03
CA HIS A 318 -12.07 9.58 2.36
C HIS A 318 -12.05 8.33 3.24
N GLU A 319 -12.49 7.18 2.74
CA GLU A 319 -12.48 5.92 3.52
C GLU A 319 -11.06 5.46 3.86
N ALA A 320 -10.09 5.67 2.95
CA ALA A 320 -8.68 5.37 3.17
C ALA A 320 -8.05 6.29 4.23
N LEU A 321 -8.12 7.61 4.03
CA LEU A 321 -7.56 8.60 4.94
C LEU A 321 -8.17 8.52 6.33
N LYS A 322 -9.50 8.37 6.41
CA LYS A 322 -10.21 8.21 7.69
C LYS A 322 -9.73 6.96 8.43
N THR A 323 -9.71 5.80 7.79
CA THR A 323 -9.34 4.55 8.45
C THR A 323 -7.89 4.56 8.93
N VAL A 324 -6.96 5.10 8.14
CA VAL A 324 -5.56 5.24 8.55
C VAL A 324 -5.43 6.24 9.71
N ARG A 325 -6.16 7.36 9.69
CA ARG A 325 -6.16 8.34 10.78
C ARG A 325 -6.69 7.75 12.09
N ASP A 326 -7.88 7.15 12.05
CA ASP A 326 -8.53 6.50 13.20
C ASP A 326 -7.64 5.39 13.79
N TYR A 327 -6.97 4.60 12.93
CA TYR A 327 -6.04 3.57 13.38
C TYR A 327 -4.79 4.15 14.04
N LEU A 328 -4.19 5.20 13.46
CA LEU A 328 -2.95 5.79 13.97
C LEU A 328 -3.14 6.57 15.26
N ASP A 329 -4.28 7.25 15.48
CA ASP A 329 -4.58 7.88 16.78
C ASP A 329 -4.48 6.85 17.92
N ALA A 330 -4.92 5.61 17.68
CA ALA A 330 -4.84 4.50 18.63
C ALA A 330 -3.50 3.71 18.62
N HIS A 331 -2.67 3.81 17.58
CA HIS A 331 -1.52 2.89 17.34
C HIS A 331 -0.24 3.53 16.77
N HIS A 332 -0.07 4.84 16.90
CA HIS A 332 1.08 5.64 16.40
C HIS A 332 2.48 5.13 16.85
N ASP A 333 2.56 4.33 17.90
CA ASP A 333 3.79 3.70 18.42
C ASP A 333 4.24 2.49 17.58
N LYS A 334 3.29 1.77 16.98
CA LYS A 334 3.52 0.51 16.26
C LYS A 334 4.04 0.70 14.84
N LEU A 335 3.79 1.87 14.25
CA LEU A 335 4.15 2.22 12.87
C LEU A 335 5.00 3.49 12.85
N ASP A 336 6.04 3.52 12.02
CA ASP A 336 6.87 4.70 11.76
C ASP A 336 6.43 5.46 10.51
N ARG A 337 5.88 4.76 9.50
CA ARG A 337 5.31 5.41 8.31
C ARG A 337 4.16 4.61 7.69
N VAL A 338 3.07 5.29 7.38
CA VAL A 338 2.06 4.85 6.41
C VAL A 338 2.20 5.70 5.16
N ILE A 339 2.33 5.04 4.01
CA ILE A 339 2.58 5.67 2.71
C ILE A 339 1.35 5.45 1.83
N PHE A 340 0.72 6.53 1.36
CA PHE A 340 -0.26 6.46 0.28
C PHE A 340 0.50 6.44 -1.04
N CYS A 341 0.58 5.27 -1.67
CA CYS A 341 1.27 5.04 -2.93
C CYS A 341 0.27 5.18 -4.09
N VAL A 342 0.07 6.42 -4.54
CA VAL A 342 -0.77 6.74 -5.69
C VAL A 342 -0.01 6.46 -7.01
N PHE A 343 -0.75 6.29 -8.11
CA PHE A 343 -0.17 6.01 -9.43
C PHE A 343 -0.73 6.91 -10.53
N LEU A 344 -2.01 7.28 -10.46
CA LEU A 344 -2.62 8.19 -11.43
C LEU A 344 -2.59 9.64 -10.89
N PRO A 345 -2.28 10.65 -11.72
CA PRO A 345 -2.28 12.05 -11.29
C PRO A 345 -3.62 12.53 -10.68
N LYS A 346 -4.75 11.95 -11.11
CA LYS A 346 -6.07 12.23 -10.52
C LYS A 346 -6.17 11.77 -9.06
N ASP A 347 -5.57 10.63 -8.72
CA ASP A 347 -5.58 10.10 -7.35
C ASP A 347 -4.57 10.88 -6.49
N GLN A 348 -3.39 11.25 -7.04
CA GLN A 348 -2.45 12.16 -6.35
C GLN A 348 -3.14 13.45 -5.92
N LYS A 349 -3.80 14.13 -6.87
CA LYS A 349 -4.51 15.38 -6.59
C LYS A 349 -5.57 15.21 -5.49
N LEU A 350 -6.37 14.14 -5.56
CA LEU A 350 -7.39 13.86 -4.53
C LEU A 350 -6.77 13.64 -3.14
N TYR A 351 -5.62 12.95 -3.05
CA TYR A 351 -4.92 12.81 -1.77
C TYR A 351 -4.31 14.13 -1.28
N GLU A 352 -3.72 14.95 -2.16
CA GLU A 352 -3.20 16.28 -1.81
C GLU A 352 -4.28 17.22 -1.28
N GLU A 353 -5.46 17.25 -1.92
CA GLU A 353 -6.60 18.08 -1.51
C GLU A 353 -7.24 17.61 -0.19
N ASN A 354 -7.23 16.30 0.11
CA ASN A 354 -7.94 15.75 1.26
C ASN A 354 -7.07 15.41 2.48
N LEU A 355 -5.74 15.21 2.33
CA LEU A 355 -4.84 14.95 3.46
C LEU A 355 -4.95 16.00 4.60
N PRO A 356 -5.03 17.32 4.33
CA PRO A 356 -5.25 18.34 5.36
C PRO A 356 -6.53 18.16 6.19
N LEU A 357 -7.54 17.45 5.67
CA LEU A 357 -8.80 17.21 6.39
C LEU A 357 -8.67 16.12 7.47
N TYR A 358 -7.69 15.23 7.35
CA TYR A 358 -7.48 14.11 8.28
C TYR A 358 -6.23 14.29 9.13
N PHE A 359 -5.22 14.99 8.61
CA PHE A 359 -3.95 15.26 9.29
C PHE A 359 -3.67 16.78 9.27
N PRO A 360 -4.52 17.61 9.90
CA PRO A 360 -4.44 19.06 9.79
C PRO A 360 -3.18 19.64 10.43
N ALA A 361 -2.72 20.76 9.85
CA ALA A 361 -1.67 21.59 10.41
C ALA A 361 -2.11 22.25 11.72
N ASP A 362 -1.16 22.86 12.44
CA ASP A 362 -1.51 23.67 13.60
C ASP A 362 -2.25 24.93 13.15
N VAL A 363 -3.39 25.22 13.79
CA VAL A 363 -4.22 26.38 13.45
C VAL A 363 -3.45 27.69 13.72
N LEU A 364 -2.57 27.70 14.72
CA LEU A 364 -1.75 28.87 15.06
C LEU A 364 -0.63 29.08 14.03
N ALA A 365 0.07 28.00 13.64
CA ALA A 365 1.08 28.06 12.58
C ALA A 365 0.45 28.42 11.23
N ALA A 366 -0.77 27.95 10.94
CA ALA A 366 -1.50 28.32 9.73
C ALA A 366 -1.88 29.81 9.70
N HIS A 367 -2.25 30.40 10.85
CA HIS A 367 -2.48 31.84 10.95
C HIS A 367 -1.19 32.65 10.75
N LEU A 368 -0.09 32.25 11.39
CA LEU A 368 1.20 32.93 11.25
C LEU A 368 1.74 32.83 9.81
N LEU A 369 1.70 31.65 9.18
CA LEU A 369 2.14 31.46 7.79
C LEU A 369 1.24 32.16 6.77
N THR A 370 -0.04 32.38 7.07
CA THR A 370 -0.91 33.20 6.22
C THR A 370 -0.68 34.70 6.46
N GLN A 371 -0.42 35.15 7.69
CA GLN A 371 0.01 36.52 7.98
C GLN A 371 1.35 36.84 7.31
N GLU A 372 2.39 36.03 7.48
CA GLU A 372 3.68 36.20 6.79
C GLU A 372 3.51 36.22 5.27
N LYS A 373 2.68 35.35 4.67
CA LYS A 373 2.39 35.42 3.24
C LYS A 373 1.66 36.70 2.85
N PHE A 374 0.69 37.16 3.65
CA PHE A 374 -0.05 38.38 3.37
C PHE A 374 0.83 39.62 3.48
N GLU A 375 1.68 39.69 4.51
CA GLU A 375 2.69 40.73 4.70
C GLU A 375 3.74 40.70 3.60
N ASN A 376 4.29 39.54 3.24
CA ASN A 376 5.24 39.43 2.12
C ASN A 376 4.59 39.79 0.77
N ILE A 377 3.33 39.45 0.53
CA ILE A 377 2.59 39.89 -0.67
C ILE A 377 2.33 41.40 -0.63
N HIS A 378 2.01 41.97 0.54
CA HIS A 378 1.76 43.40 0.69
C HIS A 378 3.05 44.21 0.57
N LEU A 379 4.16 43.75 1.17
CA LEU A 379 5.52 44.30 1.01
C LEU A 379 5.96 44.22 -0.44
N ASN A 380 5.81 43.07 -1.12
CA ASN A 380 6.14 42.99 -2.54
C ASN A 380 5.24 43.90 -3.40
N LYS A 381 3.96 44.10 -3.07
CA LYS A 381 3.11 45.10 -3.75
C LYS A 381 3.49 46.54 -3.43
N LEU A 382 3.99 46.83 -2.23
CA LEU A 382 4.50 48.15 -1.84
C LEU A 382 5.84 48.45 -2.53
N VAL A 383 6.78 47.50 -2.55
CA VAL A 383 8.11 47.64 -3.18
C VAL A 383 8.05 47.64 -4.71
N ASN A 384 7.08 46.96 -5.33
CA ASN A 384 6.83 47.07 -6.77
C ASN A 384 5.85 48.22 -7.14
N GLY A 385 5.24 48.89 -6.15
CA GLY A 385 4.37 50.06 -6.33
C GLY A 385 5.05 51.40 -6.02
N PHE A 386 6.02 51.39 -5.10
CA PHE A 386 6.93 52.47 -4.76
C PHE A 386 8.38 51.95 -4.87
N LEU A 387 9.27 52.49 -5.72
CA LEU A 387 9.17 53.56 -6.72
C LEU A 387 10.25 53.32 -7.81
N PRO A 388 10.26 54.08 -8.94
CA PRO A 388 11.14 53.82 -10.07
C PRO A 388 12.52 54.51 -9.92
N ASN A 389 13.07 55.06 -11.00
CA ASN A 389 14.39 55.72 -11.14
C ASN A 389 14.63 56.91 -10.17
N ASN A 390 14.76 56.66 -8.87
CA ASN A 390 15.07 57.66 -7.84
C ASN A 390 16.08 57.07 -6.83
N PRO A 391 17.30 57.65 -6.71
CA PRO A 391 18.39 57.04 -5.93
C PRO A 391 18.12 56.93 -4.42
N LEU A 392 17.10 57.61 -3.89
CA LEU A 392 16.76 57.54 -2.45
C LEU A 392 16.22 56.18 -2.00
N CYS A 393 15.67 55.35 -2.90
CA CYS A 393 15.13 54.03 -2.52
C CYS A 393 16.18 53.06 -1.97
N TYR A 394 17.45 53.15 -2.42
CA TYR A 394 18.52 52.25 -1.99
C TYR A 394 18.83 52.35 -0.49
N LEU A 395 18.70 53.55 0.10
CA LEU A 395 18.91 53.79 1.52
C LEU A 395 17.83 53.14 2.40
N PHE A 396 16.58 53.07 1.91
CA PHE A 396 15.47 52.49 2.66
C PHE A 396 15.58 50.96 2.74
N THR A 397 15.95 50.30 1.63
CA THR A 397 16.19 48.84 1.59
C THR A 397 17.36 48.44 2.49
N LEU A 398 18.44 49.24 2.53
CA LEU A 398 19.59 49.00 3.40
C LEU A 398 19.29 49.25 4.89
N PHE A 399 18.33 50.11 5.22
CA PHE A 399 17.89 50.33 6.60
C PHE A 399 17.10 49.12 7.13
N LEU A 400 16.10 48.65 6.36
CA LEU A 400 15.25 47.51 6.75
C LEU A 400 16.01 46.17 6.85
N LEU A 401 17.11 46.01 6.11
CA LEU A 401 18.00 44.84 6.23
C LEU A 401 18.89 44.88 7.49
N LYS A 402 18.95 46.00 8.22
CA LYS A 402 19.81 46.16 9.39
C LYS A 402 19.11 45.90 10.73
N GLU A 403 17.77 45.90 10.77
CA GLU A 403 16.97 45.59 11.97
C GLU A 403 16.56 44.10 12.07
N LYS A 404 17.08 43.22 11.21
CA LYS A 404 16.74 41.78 11.16
C LYS A 404 17.92 40.81 11.39
N ASN A 405 19.00 41.29 12.03
CA ASN A 405 20.12 40.47 12.53
C ASN A 405 20.30 40.69 14.04
#